data_AF-A0A7S2ZQJ3-F1
#
_entry.id   AF-A0A7S2ZQJ3-F1
#
_cell.length_a   1.000
_cell.length_b   1.000
_cell.length_c   1.000
_cell.angle_alpha   90.00
_cell.angle_beta   90.00
_cell.angle_gamma   90.00
#
_symmetry.space_group_name_H-M   'P 1'
#
loop_
_entity.id
_entity.type
_entity.pdbx_description
1 polymer ?
#
loop_
_entity_poly.entity_id
_entity_poly.type
_entity_poly.pdbx_seq_one_letter_code
_entity_poly.pdbx_strand_id
1 'polypeptide(L)'
;MIWGDDNTALAYERWYKTRSIRTHLLTPGGDLETALAEGNGPCCGRKADPSQAEALNRLLIDVKNWEDRYNDPGTILTMMNERGKPVIRLVYPEGNNPADGSETVEPSFLVQCPGASDEGDMPYLAVMDTIEAKQQIVWRSKPPLLENALNILESDEETGLPKRLLLKRESPEENPNLFIAELPEDLFENGEPQITQALTAFPHPALELKDVKRKIVTYEREDGVKLNASLFVPAGYDAARDGPLKMFMWAYPREFKSATFAGQMRDSPLRFNRLARTPLYWLTRGYAILDGPLMPVIGEGDTEPNDTYVEQLVSSAKAAVDYVVKEGIAKRCVPRRILSKPVLDPACFLCRV
;
A
#
# COMPACT_ATOMS: atom_id res chain seq x y z
N MET A 1 12.49 9.76 13.92
CA MET A 1 13.55 8.85 14.38
C MET A 1 12.90 7.70 15.13
N ILE A 2 13.39 6.47 14.98
CA ILE A 2 12.93 5.27 15.69
C ILE A 2 14.17 4.59 16.26
N TRP A 3 14.11 4.21 17.53
CA TRP A 3 15.20 3.54 18.24
C TRP A 3 15.09 2.03 18.08
N GLY A 4 16.20 1.33 17.86
CA GLY A 4 16.29 -0.13 17.97
C GLY A 4 16.93 -0.49 19.31
N ASP A 5 18.24 -0.30 19.38
CA ASP A 5 19.10 -0.54 20.54
C ASP A 5 20.16 0.58 20.67
N ASP A 6 21.20 0.36 21.47
CA ASP A 6 22.29 1.31 21.65
C ASP A 6 23.10 1.51 20.36
N ASN A 7 23.12 0.57 19.43
CA ASN A 7 23.92 0.63 18.21
C ASN A 7 23.10 0.86 16.93
N THR A 8 21.77 0.91 17.05
CA THR A 8 20.85 0.92 15.91
C THR A 8 19.71 1.91 16.14
N ALA A 9 19.65 2.95 15.33
CA ALA A 9 18.49 3.81 15.20
C ALA A 9 18.26 4.22 13.74
N LEU A 10 17.01 4.56 13.41
CA LEU A 10 16.63 5.03 12.08
C LEU A 10 16.14 6.47 12.13
N ALA A 11 16.70 7.33 11.27
CA ALA A 11 16.16 8.64 10.97
C ALA A 11 15.51 8.66 9.59
N TYR A 12 14.37 9.35 9.47
CA TYR A 12 13.61 9.43 8.24
C TYR A 12 13.52 10.89 7.81
N GLU A 13 13.84 11.15 6.55
CA GLU A 13 13.58 12.41 5.89
C GLU A 13 12.46 12.21 4.87
N ARG A 14 11.49 13.12 4.85
CA ARG A 14 10.39 13.10 3.87
C ARG A 14 10.30 14.45 3.18
N TRP A 15 10.41 14.41 1.86
CA TRP A 15 10.40 15.60 1.01
C TRP A 15 9.13 15.63 0.17
N TYR A 16 8.11 16.36 0.63
CA TYR A 16 6.81 16.41 -0.04
C TYR A 16 6.88 16.94 -1.47
N LYS A 17 7.69 17.95 -1.78
CA LYS A 17 7.75 18.49 -3.14
C LYS A 17 8.23 17.46 -4.16
N THR A 18 9.25 16.67 -3.81
CA THR A 18 9.88 15.66 -4.68
C THR A 18 9.29 14.27 -4.51
N ARG A 19 8.43 14.08 -3.52
CA ARG A 19 7.89 12.78 -3.10
C ARG A 19 8.99 11.77 -2.71
N SER A 20 10.15 12.24 -2.25
CA SER A 20 11.26 11.36 -1.89
C SER A 20 11.34 11.08 -0.39
N ILE A 21 11.75 9.87 -0.01
CA ILE A 21 12.03 9.46 1.37
C ILE A 21 13.48 9.00 1.45
N ARG A 22 14.22 9.47 2.46
CA ARG A 22 15.52 8.92 2.81
C ARG A 22 15.46 8.33 4.20
N THR A 23 16.00 7.12 4.35
CA THR A 23 16.13 6.45 5.63
C THR A 23 17.60 6.28 5.94
N HIS A 24 18.00 6.80 7.09
CA HIS A 24 19.36 6.84 7.58
C HIS A 24 19.51 5.88 8.75
N LEU A 25 20.52 5.02 8.69
CA LEU A 25 20.95 4.16 9.78
C LEU A 25 21.96 4.93 10.64
N LEU A 26 21.72 4.95 11.94
CA LEU A 26 22.50 5.65 12.95
C LEU A 26 22.97 4.65 14.01
N THR A 27 24.12 4.95 14.63
CA THR A 27 24.68 4.20 15.76
C THR A 27 24.76 5.11 16.99
N PRO A 28 23.71 5.16 17.84
CA PRO A 28 23.61 6.16 18.91
C PRO A 28 24.67 6.07 20.01
N GLY A 29 25.06 4.85 20.36
CA GLY A 29 25.97 4.48 21.46
C GLY A 29 27.39 4.20 21.02
N GLY A 30 27.71 4.41 19.74
CA GLY A 30 29.10 4.44 19.28
C GLY A 30 29.87 5.50 20.08
N ASP A 31 31.15 5.24 20.37
CA ASP A 31 31.98 6.07 21.25
C ASP A 31 31.94 7.55 20.88
N LEU A 32 30.99 8.25 21.50
CA LEU A 32 30.95 9.71 21.48
C LEU A 32 32.27 10.23 22.08
N GLU A 33 32.88 9.49 23.01
CA GLU A 33 34.20 9.80 23.58
C GLU A 33 35.32 9.73 22.55
N THR A 34 35.34 8.77 21.63
CA THR A 34 36.36 8.68 20.57
C THR A 34 36.13 9.78 19.52
N ALA A 35 34.88 10.02 19.12
CA ALA A 35 34.53 11.14 18.23
C ALA A 35 34.77 12.52 18.89
N LEU A 36 34.62 12.66 20.21
CA LEU A 36 34.93 13.87 20.96
C LEU A 36 36.44 14.02 21.24
N ALA A 37 37.17 12.92 21.48
CA ALA A 37 38.61 12.90 21.74
C ALA A 37 39.43 13.27 20.49
N GLU A 38 38.93 12.92 19.30
CA GLU A 38 39.47 13.38 18.01
C GLU A 38 39.04 14.83 17.66
N GLY A 39 38.25 15.48 18.52
CA GLY A 39 37.85 16.88 18.36
C GLY A 39 36.65 17.12 17.44
N ASN A 40 35.88 16.06 17.14
CA ASN A 40 34.79 16.04 16.16
C ASN A 40 33.38 15.96 16.75
N GLY A 41 33.24 15.89 18.08
CA GLY A 41 31.91 15.88 18.69
C GLY A 41 31.26 17.28 18.78
N PRO A 42 29.91 17.36 18.71
CA PRO A 42 29.20 18.61 18.55
C PRO A 42 28.87 19.27 19.90
N CYS A 43 29.86 19.71 20.69
CA CYS A 43 29.60 20.46 21.93
C CYS A 43 30.61 21.59 22.23
N CYS A 44 30.07 22.71 22.76
CA CYS A 44 30.69 23.93 23.30
C CYS A 44 31.78 24.63 22.47
N GLY A 45 31.33 25.44 21.50
CA GLY A 45 32.10 26.58 20.96
C GLY A 45 32.69 26.41 19.55
N ARG A 46 32.57 25.22 18.94
CA ARG A 46 32.85 25.01 17.51
C ARG A 46 31.55 24.74 16.75
N LYS A 47 31.45 25.23 15.51
CA LYS A 47 30.39 24.78 14.58
C LYS A 47 30.62 23.29 14.34
N ALA A 48 29.58 22.47 14.53
CA ALA A 48 29.62 21.07 14.14
C ALA A 48 30.01 21.00 12.65
N ASP A 49 31.05 20.22 12.33
CA ASP A 49 31.44 19.90 10.96
C ASP A 49 30.72 18.60 10.56
N PRO A 50 29.63 18.66 9.77
CA PRO A 50 28.84 17.48 9.44
C PRO A 50 29.61 16.48 8.57
N SER A 51 30.75 16.88 7.99
CA SER A 51 31.59 16.00 7.17
C SER A 51 32.45 15.02 7.97
N GLN A 52 32.56 15.20 9.29
CA GLN A 52 33.36 14.33 10.16
C GLN A 52 32.53 13.35 10.99
N ALA A 53 31.21 13.33 10.81
CA ALA A 53 30.28 12.35 11.38
C ALA A 53 29.98 11.19 10.41
N GLU A 54 30.77 11.01 9.35
CA GLU A 54 30.54 10.02 8.28
C GLU A 54 30.47 8.56 8.79
N ALA A 55 31.05 8.26 9.96
CA ALA A 55 30.96 6.95 10.60
C ALA A 55 29.66 6.72 11.42
N LEU A 56 28.82 7.74 11.65
CA LEU A 56 27.66 7.67 12.55
C LEU A 56 26.30 7.80 11.83
N ASN A 57 26.29 8.05 10.52
CA ASN A 57 25.07 8.23 9.75
C ASN A 57 25.24 7.72 8.32
N ARG A 58 24.59 6.60 8.00
CA ARG A 58 24.65 5.95 6.70
C ARG A 58 23.29 6.00 6.01
N LEU A 59 23.24 6.50 4.78
CA LEU A 59 22.03 6.41 3.95
C LEU A 59 21.77 4.94 3.62
N LEU A 60 20.69 4.38 4.15
CA LEU A 60 20.31 2.99 3.96
C LEU A 60 19.30 2.82 2.83
N ILE A 61 18.25 3.66 2.81
CA ILE A 61 17.17 3.59 1.81
C ILE A 61 16.96 4.96 1.19
N ASP A 62 16.96 5.03 -0.14
CA ASP A 62 16.71 6.25 -0.91
C ASP A 62 15.54 6.06 -1.89
N VAL A 63 14.32 6.30 -1.40
CA VAL A 63 13.10 6.26 -2.20
C VAL A 63 13.02 7.55 -3.01
N LYS A 64 13.24 7.45 -4.32
CA LYS A 64 13.21 8.61 -5.24
C LYS A 64 11.81 9.21 -5.36
N ASN A 65 10.78 8.37 -5.38
CA ASN A 65 9.38 8.80 -5.39
C ASN A 65 8.50 7.73 -4.71
N TRP A 66 7.87 8.06 -3.58
CA TRP A 66 6.98 7.13 -2.85
C TRP A 66 5.67 6.83 -3.57
N GLU A 67 5.37 7.54 -4.67
CA GLU A 67 4.24 7.23 -5.55
C GLU A 67 4.53 5.99 -6.42
N ASP A 68 5.81 5.63 -6.60
CA ASP A 68 6.23 4.37 -7.23
C ASP A 68 6.03 3.20 -6.26
N ARG A 69 4.82 2.63 -6.30
CA ARG A 69 4.42 1.53 -5.42
C ARG A 69 5.10 0.22 -5.78
N TYR A 70 5.53 0.05 -7.02
CA TYR A 70 6.13 -1.21 -7.49
C TYR A 70 7.56 -1.37 -6.95
N ASN A 71 8.23 -0.26 -6.63
CA ASN A 71 9.54 -0.22 -5.99
C ASN A 71 9.46 0.22 -4.52
N ASP A 72 8.30 0.06 -3.87
CA ASP A 72 8.13 0.36 -2.45
C ASP A 72 9.02 -0.58 -1.60
N PRO A 73 10.01 -0.06 -0.84
CA PRO A 73 10.84 -0.89 0.03
C PRO A 73 10.06 -1.45 1.22
N GLY A 74 8.80 -1.07 1.41
CA GLY A 74 7.99 -1.49 2.53
C GLY A 74 8.27 -0.69 3.79
N THR A 75 7.70 -1.17 4.89
CA THR A 75 7.78 -0.56 6.21
C THR A 75 8.56 -1.47 7.15
N ILE A 76 9.64 -0.93 7.72
CA ILE A 76 10.39 -1.58 8.79
C ILE A 76 9.48 -1.73 10.01
N LEU A 77 9.36 -2.96 10.50
CA LEU A 77 8.47 -3.30 11.60
C LEU A 77 9.05 -2.86 12.95
N THR A 78 8.13 -2.58 13.87
CA THR A 78 8.45 -2.21 15.25
C THR A 78 7.80 -3.19 16.21
N MET A 79 8.28 -3.20 17.45
CA MET A 79 7.70 -3.93 18.57
C MET A 79 7.71 -3.07 19.82
N MET A 80 6.86 -3.40 20.80
CA MET A 80 6.89 -2.73 22.09
C MET A 80 8.02 -3.33 22.94
N ASN A 81 8.87 -2.48 23.50
CA ASN A 81 9.79 -2.90 24.55
C ASN A 81 9.08 -3.03 25.91
N GLU A 82 9.80 -3.47 26.95
CA GLU A 82 9.26 -3.67 28.32
C GLU A 82 8.66 -2.40 28.93
N ARG A 83 9.04 -1.22 28.42
CA ARG A 83 8.52 0.09 28.86
C ARG A 83 7.33 0.57 28.03
N GLY A 84 6.80 -0.28 27.13
CA GLY A 84 5.67 0.03 26.25
C GLY A 84 6.00 1.07 25.17
N LYS A 85 7.28 1.21 24.79
CA LYS A 85 7.71 2.10 23.70
C LYS A 85 7.95 1.30 22.42
N PRO A 86 7.53 1.81 21.25
CA PRO A 86 7.84 1.18 19.98
C PRO A 86 9.34 1.32 19.68
N VAL A 87 10.01 0.20 19.49
CA VAL A 87 11.40 0.08 19.03
C VAL A 87 11.45 -0.71 17.73
N ILE A 88 12.51 -0.57 16.95
CA ILE A 88 12.73 -1.37 15.75
C ILE A 88 12.74 -2.85 16.14
N ARG A 89 12.05 -3.68 15.36
CA ARG A 89 12.14 -5.13 15.48
C ARG A 89 13.40 -5.61 14.76
N LEU A 90 14.47 -5.80 15.52
CA LEU A 90 15.73 -6.37 15.05
C LEU A 90 15.62 -7.90 14.95
N VAL A 91 16.27 -8.48 13.94
CA VAL A 91 16.39 -9.93 13.74
C VAL A 91 17.83 -10.28 13.38
N TYR A 92 18.28 -11.48 13.71
CA TYR A 92 19.66 -11.97 13.55
C TYR A 92 19.61 -13.32 12.81
N PRO A 93 19.46 -13.32 11.47
CA PRO A 93 19.24 -14.56 10.70
C PRO A 93 20.34 -15.60 10.85
N GLU A 94 21.59 -15.16 11.07
CA GLU A 94 22.77 -16.02 11.22
C GLU A 94 22.97 -16.52 12.66
N GLY A 95 22.02 -16.26 13.57
CA GLY A 95 22.15 -16.53 15.01
C GLY A 95 22.87 -15.41 15.77
N ASN A 96 23.12 -15.65 17.06
CA ASN A 96 23.86 -14.75 17.95
C ASN A 96 23.21 -13.37 18.22
N ASN A 97 21.92 -13.32 18.56
CA ASN A 97 21.36 -12.13 19.23
C ASN A 97 22.12 -11.91 20.55
N PRO A 98 22.97 -10.89 20.68
CA PRO A 98 23.79 -10.73 21.87
C PRO A 98 22.90 -10.20 23.00
N ALA A 99 22.31 -11.10 23.78
CA ALA A 99 21.53 -10.75 24.97
C ALA A 99 22.36 -9.95 26.01
N ASP A 100 23.69 -10.00 25.89
CA ASP A 100 24.66 -9.35 26.78
C ASP A 100 25.56 -8.31 26.09
N GLY A 101 25.39 -8.06 24.79
CA GLY A 101 26.22 -7.10 24.04
C GLY A 101 27.69 -7.52 23.83
N SER A 102 28.05 -8.80 24.00
CA SER A 102 29.44 -9.25 23.98
C SER A 102 30.07 -9.41 22.59
N GLU A 103 29.27 -9.55 21.53
CA GLU A 103 29.72 -9.56 20.12
C GLU A 103 28.83 -8.66 19.25
N THR A 104 29.44 -7.81 18.42
CA THR A 104 28.73 -6.96 17.46
C THR A 104 28.35 -7.76 16.21
N VAL A 105 27.21 -8.44 16.25
CA VAL A 105 26.56 -8.94 15.03
C VAL A 105 25.62 -7.86 14.51
N GLU A 106 25.77 -7.49 13.24
CA GLU A 106 24.89 -6.50 12.62
C GLU A 106 23.46 -7.08 12.55
N PRO A 107 22.46 -6.40 13.12
CA PRO A 107 21.08 -6.87 13.03
C PRO A 107 20.57 -6.70 11.59
N SER A 108 19.51 -7.41 11.26
CA SER A 108 18.67 -7.13 10.10
C SER A 108 17.32 -6.54 10.54
N PHE A 109 16.58 -5.96 9.61
CA PHE A 109 15.25 -5.45 9.84
C PHE A 109 14.19 -6.38 9.29
N LEU A 110 13.13 -6.62 10.06
CA LEU A 110 11.94 -7.23 9.50
C LEU A 110 11.07 -6.16 8.84
N VAL A 111 10.69 -6.39 7.58
CA VAL A 111 10.00 -5.44 6.72
C VAL A 111 8.68 -6.05 6.26
N GLN A 112 7.64 -5.22 6.23
CA GLN A 112 6.36 -5.56 5.61
C GLN A 112 6.10 -4.65 4.41
N CYS A 113 5.76 -5.24 3.27
CA CYS A 113 5.44 -4.48 2.06
C CYS A 113 4.08 -4.91 1.49
N PRO A 114 3.26 -3.99 0.95
CA PRO A 114 2.05 -4.33 0.21
C PRO A 114 2.31 -5.17 -1.05
N GLY A 115 3.53 -5.14 -1.61
CA GLY A 115 3.91 -5.90 -2.79
C GLY A 115 3.08 -5.56 -4.02
N ALA A 116 2.89 -4.27 -4.30
CA ALA A 116 2.10 -3.82 -5.45
C ALA A 116 2.77 -4.25 -6.77
N SER A 117 1.96 -4.72 -7.71
CA SER A 117 2.38 -5.13 -9.04
C SER A 117 1.23 -4.96 -10.04
N ASP A 118 1.46 -5.26 -11.31
CA ASP A 118 0.40 -5.31 -12.32
C ASP A 118 -0.64 -6.42 -12.07
N GLU A 119 -0.33 -7.40 -11.22
CA GLU A 119 -1.28 -8.43 -10.77
C GLU A 119 -2.07 -7.99 -9.52
N GLY A 120 -1.78 -6.80 -9.01
CA GLY A 120 -2.34 -6.24 -7.77
C GLY A 120 -1.41 -6.40 -6.57
N ASP A 121 -1.90 -6.03 -5.39
CA ASP A 121 -1.15 -6.16 -4.14
C ASP A 121 -0.93 -7.65 -3.79
N MET A 122 0.33 -8.04 -3.56
CA MET A 122 0.77 -9.32 -3.00
C MET A 122 1.61 -9.08 -1.75
N PRO A 123 0.97 -8.81 -0.59
CA PRO A 123 1.69 -8.46 0.63
C PRO A 123 2.72 -9.51 1.02
N TYR A 124 3.86 -9.05 1.52
CA TYR A 124 4.94 -9.94 1.95
C TYR A 124 5.65 -9.41 3.21
N LEU A 125 6.33 -10.33 3.89
CA LEU A 125 7.32 -10.05 4.92
C LEU A 125 8.70 -10.41 4.35
N ALA A 126 9.68 -9.58 4.65
CA ALA A 126 11.07 -9.80 4.24
C ALA A 126 12.02 -9.44 5.38
N VAL A 127 13.18 -10.09 5.40
CA VAL A 127 14.33 -9.67 6.17
C VAL A 127 15.17 -8.77 5.28
N MET A 128 15.51 -7.58 5.78
CA MET A 128 16.34 -6.59 5.10
C MET A 128 17.66 -6.45 5.82
N ASP A 129 18.77 -6.63 5.11
CA ASP A 129 20.09 -6.44 5.70
C ASP A 129 20.39 -4.95 5.93
N THR A 130 21.19 -4.66 6.95
CA THR A 130 21.55 -3.29 7.34
C THR A 130 22.76 -2.73 6.62
N ILE A 131 23.26 -3.37 5.55
CA ILE A 131 24.43 -2.95 4.77
C ILE A 131 23.97 -2.45 3.39
N GLU A 132 23.36 -3.29 2.59
CA GLU A 132 22.94 -3.00 1.22
C GLU A 132 21.43 -2.75 1.11
N ALA A 133 20.68 -2.93 2.20
CA ALA A 133 19.21 -2.87 2.22
C ALA A 133 18.55 -3.88 1.25
N LYS A 134 19.25 -4.98 0.95
CA LYS A 134 18.69 -6.09 0.17
C LYS A 134 17.67 -6.83 1.02
N GLN A 135 16.60 -7.24 0.36
CA GLN A 135 15.50 -7.95 1.00
C GLN A 135 15.50 -9.41 0.58
N GLN A 136 15.34 -10.29 1.56
CA GLN A 136 15.01 -11.69 1.34
C GLN A 136 13.61 -11.96 1.91
N ILE A 137 12.70 -12.40 1.04
CA ILE A 137 11.31 -12.64 1.40
C ILE A 137 11.22 -13.91 2.25
N VAL A 138 10.51 -13.80 3.38
CA VAL A 138 10.29 -14.90 4.33
C VAL A 138 8.84 -15.37 4.34
N TRP A 139 7.91 -14.55 3.85
CA TRP A 139 6.50 -14.92 3.70
C TRP A 139 5.87 -14.02 2.64
N ARG A 140 4.96 -14.56 1.81
CA ARG A 140 4.24 -13.78 0.79
C ARG A 140 2.83 -14.33 0.58
N SER A 141 1.86 -13.41 0.48
CA SER A 141 0.49 -13.69 0.04
C SER A 141 0.50 -14.25 -1.39
N LYS A 142 -0.28 -15.30 -1.65
CA LYS A 142 -0.38 -15.93 -2.98
C LYS A 142 -1.84 -16.12 -3.40
N PRO A 143 -2.18 -15.96 -4.69
CA PRO A 143 -3.47 -16.35 -5.23
C PRO A 143 -3.84 -17.80 -4.86
N PRO A 144 -5.13 -18.12 -4.67
CA PRO A 144 -6.31 -17.26 -4.89
C PRO A 144 -6.67 -16.38 -3.69
N LEU A 145 -5.83 -16.32 -2.66
CA LEU A 145 -6.12 -15.63 -1.40
C LEU A 145 -5.33 -14.32 -1.30
N LEU A 146 -5.96 -13.30 -0.73
CA LEU A 146 -5.26 -12.11 -0.26
C LEU A 146 -5.02 -12.24 1.24
N GLU A 147 -3.76 -12.32 1.63
CA GLU A 147 -3.35 -12.43 3.02
C GLU A 147 -2.54 -11.21 3.44
N ASN A 148 -2.71 -10.80 4.70
CA ASN A 148 -1.90 -9.77 5.32
C ASN A 148 -1.46 -10.26 6.69
N ALA A 149 -0.15 -10.28 6.95
CA ALA A 149 0.38 -10.44 8.30
C ALA A 149 0.02 -9.20 9.13
N LEU A 150 -0.88 -9.34 10.10
CA LEU A 150 -1.29 -8.25 10.97
C LEU A 150 -0.35 -8.10 12.16
N ASN A 151 0.21 -9.21 12.65
CA ASN A 151 1.11 -9.22 13.78
C ASN A 151 1.97 -10.48 13.80
N ILE A 152 3.09 -10.43 14.52
CA ILE A 152 3.94 -11.56 14.85
C ILE A 152 3.61 -11.96 16.27
N LEU A 153 3.10 -13.18 16.44
CA LEU A 153 2.65 -13.71 17.71
C LEU A 153 3.79 -14.38 18.48
N GLU A 154 4.74 -14.94 17.74
CA GLU A 154 5.88 -15.66 18.29
C GLU A 154 7.08 -15.48 17.36
N SER A 155 8.25 -15.32 17.97
CA SER A 155 9.54 -15.22 17.30
C SER A 155 10.48 -16.28 17.85
N ASP A 156 11.45 -16.68 17.06
CA ASP A 156 12.60 -17.42 17.53
C ASP A 156 13.40 -16.59 18.56
N GLU A 157 13.84 -17.22 19.66
CA GLU A 157 14.52 -16.51 20.74
C GLU A 157 15.94 -16.08 20.35
N GLU A 158 16.63 -16.89 19.55
CA GLU A 158 18.02 -16.65 19.15
C GLU A 158 18.11 -15.69 17.96
N THR A 159 17.25 -15.86 16.97
CA THR A 159 17.31 -15.09 15.71
C THR A 159 16.29 -13.95 15.66
N GLY A 160 15.27 -13.95 16.53
CA GLY A 160 14.15 -12.99 16.46
C GLY A 160 13.22 -13.19 15.26
N LEU A 161 13.51 -14.14 14.36
CA LEU A 161 12.72 -14.42 13.17
C LEU A 161 11.30 -14.87 13.52
N PRO A 162 10.28 -14.50 12.74
CA PRO A 162 8.91 -14.84 13.06
C PRO A 162 8.67 -16.36 12.95
N LYS A 163 8.05 -16.94 13.98
CA LYS A 163 7.57 -18.34 13.99
C LYS A 163 6.06 -18.44 13.80
N ARG A 164 5.31 -17.46 14.33
CA ARG A 164 3.84 -17.45 14.22
C ARG A 164 3.31 -16.09 13.85
N LEU A 165 2.37 -16.08 12.92
CA LEU A 165 1.73 -14.89 12.41
C LEU A 165 0.24 -14.87 12.75
N LEU A 166 -0.27 -13.68 13.06
CA LEU A 166 -1.69 -13.38 12.95
C LEU A 166 -1.97 -12.92 11.52
N LEU A 167 -2.65 -13.74 10.73
CA LEU A 167 -3.01 -13.42 9.36
C LEU A 167 -4.45 -12.93 9.26
N LYS A 168 -4.68 -11.93 8.43
CA LYS A 168 -5.99 -11.62 7.85
C LYS A 168 -6.03 -12.19 6.45
N ARG A 169 -6.91 -13.15 6.21
CA ARG A 169 -7.11 -13.82 4.91
C ARG A 169 -8.47 -13.45 4.36
N GLU A 170 -8.51 -13.10 3.08
CA GLU A 170 -9.73 -12.79 2.34
C GLU A 170 -9.65 -13.28 0.89
N SER A 171 -10.78 -13.35 0.21
CA SER A 171 -10.87 -13.59 -1.23
C SER A 171 -11.98 -12.72 -1.82
N PRO A 172 -12.18 -12.68 -3.14
CA PRO A 172 -13.31 -11.95 -3.73
C PRO A 172 -14.68 -12.44 -3.24
N GLU A 173 -14.78 -13.68 -2.75
CA GLU A 173 -16.03 -14.31 -2.32
C GLU A 173 -16.14 -14.48 -0.80
N GLU A 174 -14.99 -14.53 -0.12
CA GLU A 174 -14.91 -14.80 1.32
C GLU A 174 -14.55 -13.53 2.10
N ASN A 175 -15.41 -13.17 3.04
CA ASN A 175 -15.22 -12.05 3.95
C ASN A 175 -13.90 -12.22 4.73
N PRO A 176 -13.15 -11.15 5.04
CA PRO A 176 -11.88 -11.28 5.74
C PRO A 176 -12.04 -11.93 7.11
N ASN A 177 -11.23 -12.96 7.35
CA ASN A 177 -11.17 -13.69 8.60
C ASN A 177 -9.73 -13.74 9.13
N LEU A 178 -9.61 -13.90 10.45
CA LEU A 178 -8.36 -13.97 11.18
C LEU A 178 -7.95 -15.41 11.46
N PHE A 179 -6.66 -15.68 11.24
CA PHE A 179 -6.05 -16.99 11.41
C PHE A 179 -4.72 -16.87 12.15
N ILE A 180 -4.36 -17.90 12.92
CA ILE A 180 -2.99 -18.12 13.37
C ILE A 180 -2.34 -19.06 12.37
N ALA A 181 -1.15 -18.68 11.92
CA ALA A 181 -0.33 -19.47 11.03
C ALA A 181 1.06 -19.66 11.61
N GLU A 182 1.59 -20.87 11.47
CA GLU A 182 2.97 -21.24 11.81
C GLU A 182 3.83 -21.16 10.56
N LEU A 183 4.98 -20.52 10.67
CA LEU A 183 5.99 -20.48 9.64
C LEU A 183 6.95 -21.66 9.84
N PRO A 184 7.46 -22.27 8.75
CA PRO A 184 8.38 -23.38 8.85
C PRO A 184 9.79 -22.91 9.23
N GLU A 185 10.63 -23.87 9.65
CA GLU A 185 12.01 -23.60 10.08
C GLU A 185 12.90 -23.12 8.92
N ASP A 186 12.71 -23.67 7.72
CA ASP A 186 13.42 -23.31 6.48
C ASP A 186 12.82 -22.05 5.83
N LEU A 187 12.59 -21.01 6.64
CA LEU A 187 11.82 -19.81 6.31
C LEU A 187 12.26 -19.10 5.00
N PHE A 188 13.56 -19.14 4.71
CA PHE A 188 14.15 -18.50 3.53
C PHE A 188 14.03 -19.33 2.24
N GLU A 189 13.78 -20.64 2.36
CA GLU A 189 13.58 -21.56 1.24
C GLU A 189 12.08 -21.80 0.98
N ASN A 190 11.31 -21.98 2.04
CA ASN A 190 9.89 -22.31 1.99
C ASN A 190 9.06 -21.43 2.94
N GLY A 191 8.80 -20.17 2.58
CA GLY A 191 7.98 -19.26 3.39
C GLY A 191 6.46 -19.58 3.44
N GLU A 192 6.03 -20.81 3.14
CA GLU A 192 4.61 -21.19 3.14
C GLU A 192 4.11 -21.48 4.55
N PRO A 193 3.17 -20.69 5.08
CA PRO A 193 2.72 -20.87 6.44
C PRO A 193 1.68 -21.98 6.53
N GLN A 194 1.75 -22.78 7.60
CA GLN A 194 0.69 -23.70 7.96
C GLN A 194 -0.36 -23.00 8.81
N ILE A 195 -1.62 -23.00 8.37
CA ILE A 195 -2.72 -22.50 9.19
C ILE A 195 -3.03 -23.51 10.29
N THR A 196 -2.81 -23.12 11.53
CA THR A 196 -3.05 -23.98 12.70
C THR A 196 -4.34 -23.66 13.42
N GLN A 197 -4.84 -22.42 13.31
CA GLN A 197 -6.10 -22.04 13.96
C GLN A 197 -6.86 -20.96 13.17
N ALA A 198 -8.18 -21.14 13.04
CA ALA A 198 -9.11 -20.07 12.66
C ALA A 198 -9.61 -19.36 13.93
N LEU A 199 -9.40 -18.05 14.03
CA LEU A 199 -9.86 -17.24 15.17
C LEU A 199 -11.27 -16.70 14.97
N THR A 200 -11.69 -16.58 13.72
CA THR A 200 -12.99 -16.00 13.33
C THR A 200 -13.55 -16.74 12.12
N ALA A 201 -14.87 -16.72 11.99
CA ALA A 201 -15.61 -17.28 10.84
C ALA A 201 -16.79 -16.35 10.48
N PHE A 202 -16.48 -15.10 10.18
CA PHE A 202 -17.47 -14.11 9.77
C PHE A 202 -18.08 -14.49 8.41
N PRO A 203 -19.41 -14.66 8.34
CA PRO A 203 -20.07 -14.92 7.07
C PRO A 203 -20.03 -13.69 6.16
N HIS A 204 -20.41 -13.87 4.90
CA HIS A 204 -20.57 -12.76 3.96
C HIS A 204 -21.62 -11.76 4.49
N PRO A 205 -21.27 -10.48 4.72
CA PRO A 205 -22.14 -9.53 5.44
C PRO A 205 -23.37 -9.09 4.65
N ALA A 206 -23.39 -9.29 3.34
CA ALA A 206 -24.54 -8.99 2.48
C ALA A 206 -24.75 -10.06 1.41
N LEU A 207 -25.53 -11.09 1.75
CA LEU A 207 -25.77 -12.25 0.87
C LEU A 207 -26.29 -11.85 -0.53
N GLU A 208 -27.09 -10.78 -0.62
CA GLU A 208 -27.61 -10.25 -1.90
C GLU A 208 -26.53 -9.77 -2.87
N LEU A 209 -25.32 -9.50 -2.39
CA LEU A 209 -24.19 -9.02 -3.19
C LEU A 209 -23.10 -10.08 -3.41
N LYS A 210 -23.29 -11.30 -2.89
CA LYS A 210 -22.28 -12.37 -2.93
C LYS A 210 -21.82 -12.70 -4.34
N ASP A 211 -22.74 -12.70 -5.30
CA ASP A 211 -22.46 -13.08 -6.69
C ASP A 211 -21.99 -11.89 -7.55
N VAL A 212 -21.90 -10.70 -6.96
CA VAL A 212 -21.33 -9.52 -7.64
C VAL A 212 -19.82 -9.72 -7.75
N LYS A 213 -19.33 -9.72 -8.99
CA LYS A 213 -17.90 -9.78 -9.28
C LYS A 213 -17.34 -8.39 -9.52
N ARG A 214 -16.16 -8.13 -8.94
CA ARG A 214 -15.35 -6.96 -9.28
C ARG A 214 -14.59 -7.24 -10.57
N LYS A 215 -14.67 -6.33 -11.53
CA LYS A 215 -13.80 -6.33 -12.72
C LYS A 215 -12.90 -5.11 -12.67
N ILE A 216 -11.59 -5.31 -12.60
CA ILE A 216 -10.65 -4.21 -12.74
C ILE A 216 -10.55 -3.89 -14.23
N VAL A 217 -10.80 -2.63 -14.58
CA VAL A 217 -10.83 -2.14 -15.96
C VAL A 217 -9.74 -1.11 -16.16
N THR A 218 -9.17 -1.09 -17.36
CA THR A 218 -8.15 -0.13 -17.77
C THR A 218 -8.62 0.63 -19.01
N TYR A 219 -8.28 1.91 -19.06
CA TYR A 219 -8.61 2.81 -20.15
C TYR A 219 -7.62 3.98 -20.16
N GLU A 220 -7.63 4.79 -21.22
CA GLU A 220 -6.66 5.85 -21.41
C GLU A 220 -7.35 7.21 -21.48
N ARG A 221 -6.70 8.21 -20.88
CA ARG A 221 -7.03 9.62 -21.06
C ARG A 221 -6.53 10.09 -22.43
N GLU A 222 -7.06 11.19 -22.94
CA GLU A 222 -6.72 11.71 -24.28
C GLU A 222 -5.21 11.98 -24.49
N ASP A 223 -4.49 12.27 -23.40
CA ASP A 223 -3.04 12.49 -23.37
C ASP A 223 -2.21 11.21 -23.18
N GLY A 224 -2.85 10.03 -23.20
CA GLY A 224 -2.18 8.73 -23.07
C GLY A 224 -1.94 8.27 -21.63
N VAL A 225 -2.37 9.03 -20.62
CA VAL A 225 -2.28 8.59 -19.22
C VAL A 225 -3.17 7.37 -19.01
N LYS A 226 -2.56 6.27 -18.54
CA LYS A 226 -3.26 5.03 -18.20
C LYS A 226 -4.06 5.21 -16.92
N LEU A 227 -5.34 4.88 -16.99
CA LEU A 227 -6.29 4.94 -15.89
C LEU A 227 -6.82 3.53 -15.60
N ASN A 228 -7.18 3.30 -14.34
CA ASN A 228 -7.85 2.08 -13.93
C ASN A 228 -9.01 2.38 -12.98
N ALA A 229 -9.96 1.45 -12.90
CA ALA A 229 -11.11 1.53 -12.01
C ALA A 229 -11.60 0.13 -11.65
N SER A 230 -12.39 0.03 -10.59
CA SER A 230 -13.12 -1.19 -10.24
C SER A 230 -14.56 -1.07 -10.73
N LEU A 231 -14.92 -1.87 -11.74
CA LEU A 231 -16.26 -1.95 -12.29
C LEU A 231 -17.07 -3.05 -11.60
N PHE A 232 -18.28 -2.69 -11.19
CA PHE A 232 -19.28 -3.62 -10.68
C PHE A 232 -20.59 -3.46 -11.44
N VAL A 233 -21.22 -4.60 -11.73
CA VAL A 233 -22.56 -4.68 -12.34
C VAL A 233 -23.42 -5.63 -11.53
N PRO A 234 -24.76 -5.51 -11.58
CA PRO A 234 -25.66 -6.46 -10.93
C PRO A 234 -25.34 -7.91 -11.33
N ALA A 235 -25.51 -8.85 -10.40
CA ALA A 235 -25.24 -10.26 -10.66
C ALA A 235 -26.10 -10.77 -11.84
N GLY A 236 -25.46 -11.52 -12.77
CA GLY A 236 -26.12 -12.07 -13.95
C GLY A 236 -26.43 -11.06 -15.07
N TYR A 237 -26.02 -9.79 -14.94
CA TYR A 237 -26.14 -8.78 -15.99
C TYR A 237 -25.30 -9.14 -17.22
N ASP A 238 -25.90 -8.97 -18.40
CA ASP A 238 -25.24 -9.08 -19.69
C ASP A 238 -25.55 -7.84 -20.53
N ALA A 239 -24.52 -7.11 -20.96
CA ALA A 239 -24.71 -5.85 -21.67
C ALA A 239 -25.38 -6.00 -23.04
N ALA A 240 -25.20 -7.13 -23.73
CA ALA A 240 -25.81 -7.37 -25.03
C ALA A 240 -27.30 -7.71 -24.92
N ARG A 241 -27.69 -8.44 -23.86
CA ARG A 241 -29.07 -8.82 -23.57
C ARG A 241 -29.87 -7.71 -22.87
N ASP A 242 -29.29 -7.11 -21.84
CA ASP A 242 -30.01 -6.24 -20.90
C ASP A 242 -29.88 -4.76 -21.26
N GLY A 243 -28.88 -4.40 -22.07
CA GLY A 243 -28.59 -3.04 -22.47
C GLY A 243 -28.06 -2.15 -21.33
N PRO A 244 -27.81 -0.85 -21.61
CA PRO A 244 -27.08 0.02 -20.68
C PRO A 244 -27.80 0.27 -19.35
N LEU A 245 -27.06 0.20 -18.26
CA LEU A 245 -27.49 0.50 -16.89
C LEU A 245 -27.36 1.97 -16.54
N LYS A 246 -28.08 2.37 -15.49
CA LYS A 246 -27.79 3.60 -14.76
C LYS A 246 -26.47 3.42 -14.01
N MET A 247 -25.65 4.46 -13.89
CA MET A 247 -24.33 4.33 -13.28
C MET A 247 -24.07 5.36 -12.20
N PHE A 248 -23.44 4.92 -11.10
CA PHE A 248 -22.73 5.78 -10.16
C PHE A 248 -21.22 5.69 -10.40
N MET A 249 -20.57 6.85 -10.50
CA MET A 249 -19.12 6.95 -10.47
C MET A 249 -18.70 7.49 -9.10
N TRP A 250 -17.88 6.74 -8.38
CA TRP A 250 -17.40 7.09 -7.05
C TRP A 250 -15.91 7.40 -7.09
N ALA A 251 -15.58 8.65 -7.39
CA ALA A 251 -14.22 9.08 -7.62
C ALA A 251 -13.64 9.81 -6.41
N TYR A 252 -12.36 9.61 -6.15
CA TYR A 252 -11.60 10.42 -5.20
C TYR A 252 -10.27 10.81 -5.87
N PRO A 253 -10.19 11.99 -6.50
CA PRO A 253 -9.01 12.43 -7.21
C PRO A 253 -7.76 12.46 -6.32
N ARG A 254 -6.60 12.20 -6.93
CA ARG A 254 -5.30 12.20 -6.23
C ARG A 254 -4.25 12.94 -7.05
N GLU A 255 -3.40 13.68 -6.36
CA GLU A 255 -2.25 14.35 -6.98
C GLU A 255 -1.09 13.38 -7.19
N PHE A 256 -0.33 13.61 -8.26
CA PHE A 256 0.87 12.86 -8.61
C PHE A 256 1.95 13.78 -9.17
N LYS A 257 3.22 13.43 -8.93
CA LYS A 257 4.40 14.03 -9.57
C LYS A 257 4.87 13.25 -10.80
N SER A 258 4.17 12.18 -11.18
CA SER A 258 4.47 11.38 -12.37
C SER A 258 3.22 10.72 -12.96
N ALA A 259 3.03 10.86 -14.27
CA ALA A 259 2.01 10.14 -15.02
C ALA A 259 2.24 8.62 -14.98
N THR A 260 3.50 8.18 -15.03
CA THR A 260 3.88 6.77 -14.98
C THR A 260 3.44 6.12 -13.66
N PHE A 261 3.74 6.76 -12.53
CA PHE A 261 3.36 6.23 -11.21
C PHE A 261 1.86 6.36 -10.94
N ALA A 262 1.20 7.38 -11.52
CA ALA A 262 -0.25 7.49 -11.46
C ALA A 262 -0.94 6.26 -12.06
N GLY A 263 -0.44 5.75 -13.18
CA GLY A 263 -1.02 4.61 -13.89
C GLY A 263 -0.81 3.24 -13.24
N GLN A 264 0.04 3.13 -12.21
CA GLN A 264 0.28 1.86 -11.51
C GLN A 264 -1.01 1.33 -10.87
N MET A 265 -1.15 0.00 -10.84
CA MET A 265 -2.29 -0.65 -10.22
C MET A 265 -2.33 -0.36 -8.72
N ARG A 266 -3.50 0.07 -8.22
CA ARG A 266 -3.65 0.49 -6.82
C ARG A 266 -4.55 -0.39 -5.96
N ASP A 267 -5.13 -1.43 -6.53
CA ASP A 267 -5.98 -2.39 -5.83
C ASP A 267 -5.52 -3.83 -6.12
N SER A 268 -6.14 -4.83 -5.48
CA SER A 268 -5.85 -6.24 -5.73
C SER A 268 -7.11 -6.96 -6.23
N PRO A 269 -7.02 -7.77 -7.30
CA PRO A 269 -8.15 -8.56 -7.78
C PRO A 269 -8.61 -9.58 -6.74
N LEU A 270 -7.76 -9.94 -5.77
CA LEU A 270 -8.02 -10.92 -4.72
C LEU A 270 -8.78 -10.34 -3.50
N ARG A 271 -8.96 -9.03 -3.42
CA ARG A 271 -9.58 -8.37 -2.25
C ARG A 271 -11.09 -8.64 -2.14
N PHE A 272 -11.61 -8.81 -0.94
CA PHE A 272 -13.06 -8.93 -0.72
C PHE A 272 -13.80 -7.61 -1.01
N ASN A 273 -15.03 -7.71 -1.52
CA ASN A 273 -15.88 -6.55 -1.80
C ASN A 273 -16.55 -6.04 -0.50
N ARG A 274 -15.87 -5.12 0.19
CA ARG A 274 -16.35 -4.53 1.45
C ARG A 274 -17.43 -3.49 1.19
N LEU A 275 -18.44 -3.39 2.08
CA LEU A 275 -19.52 -2.39 1.96
C LEU A 275 -19.25 -1.06 2.66
N ALA A 276 -18.10 -0.92 3.34
CA ALA A 276 -17.75 0.30 4.02
C ALA A 276 -17.22 1.34 3.01
N ARG A 277 -17.77 2.57 3.06
CA ARG A 277 -17.30 3.73 2.27
C ARG A 277 -17.36 3.53 0.74
N THR A 278 -18.28 2.72 0.25
CA THR A 278 -18.49 2.47 -1.19
C THR A 278 -19.99 2.47 -1.53
N PRO A 279 -20.39 2.82 -2.77
CA PRO A 279 -21.80 2.83 -3.18
C PRO A 279 -22.33 1.45 -3.65
N LEU A 280 -21.66 0.33 -3.36
CA LEU A 280 -22.03 -1.00 -3.89
C LEU A 280 -23.49 -1.42 -3.62
N TYR A 281 -24.14 -0.91 -2.57
CA TYR A 281 -25.54 -1.21 -2.28
C TYR A 281 -26.50 -0.81 -3.41
N TRP A 282 -26.13 0.15 -4.29
CA TRP A 282 -26.94 0.52 -5.46
C TRP A 282 -27.01 -0.56 -6.54
N LEU A 283 -26.13 -1.56 -6.51
CA LEU A 283 -26.21 -2.75 -7.38
C LEU A 283 -27.54 -3.49 -7.19
N THR A 284 -28.06 -3.55 -5.95
CA THR A 284 -29.38 -4.14 -5.62
C THR A 284 -30.55 -3.40 -6.27
N ARG A 285 -30.32 -2.17 -6.73
CA ARG A 285 -31.29 -1.31 -7.42
C ARG A 285 -31.06 -1.25 -8.93
N GLY A 286 -30.20 -2.12 -9.47
CA GLY A 286 -29.92 -2.20 -10.90
C GLY A 286 -28.98 -1.11 -11.43
N TYR A 287 -28.17 -0.50 -10.57
CA TYR A 287 -27.12 0.43 -11.01
C TYR A 287 -25.81 -0.30 -11.26
N ALA A 288 -25.06 0.10 -12.28
CA ALA A 288 -23.63 -0.19 -12.39
C ALA A 288 -22.84 0.79 -11.50
N ILE A 289 -21.70 0.34 -10.98
CA ILE A 289 -20.81 1.15 -10.17
C ILE A 289 -19.42 1.14 -10.81
N LEU A 290 -18.90 2.33 -11.08
CA LEU A 290 -17.48 2.52 -11.34
C LEU A 290 -16.85 3.09 -10.07
N ASP A 291 -16.23 2.21 -9.29
CA ASP A 291 -15.64 2.53 -8.00
C ASP A 291 -14.15 2.90 -8.17
N GLY A 292 -13.77 4.02 -7.55
CA GLY A 292 -12.43 4.56 -7.58
C GLY A 292 -11.82 4.75 -8.97
N PRO A 293 -12.55 5.24 -10.01
CA PRO A 293 -11.90 5.54 -11.28
C PRO A 293 -10.76 6.54 -11.04
N LEU A 294 -9.57 6.17 -11.52
CA LEU A 294 -8.40 7.00 -11.33
C LEU A 294 -8.61 8.33 -12.06
N MET A 295 -8.53 9.42 -11.29
CA MET A 295 -8.56 10.79 -11.78
C MET A 295 -7.30 11.50 -11.27
N PRO A 296 -6.14 11.25 -11.89
CA PRO A 296 -4.88 11.77 -11.41
C PRO A 296 -4.75 13.24 -11.83
N VAL A 297 -4.35 14.06 -10.87
CA VAL A 297 -3.93 15.44 -11.12
C VAL A 297 -2.41 15.46 -11.12
N ILE A 298 -1.83 15.54 -12.30
CA ILE A 298 -0.40 15.34 -12.52
C ILE A 298 0.27 16.72 -12.63
N GLY A 299 1.28 16.96 -11.81
CA GLY A 299 2.17 18.11 -11.92
C GLY A 299 3.62 17.63 -12.02
N GLU A 300 4.17 17.57 -13.24
CA GLU A 300 5.54 17.11 -13.49
C GLU A 300 6.54 18.28 -13.54
N GLY A 301 7.76 18.01 -13.06
CA GLY A 301 8.82 19.02 -12.96
C GLY A 301 8.38 20.21 -12.11
N ASP A 302 8.42 21.41 -12.71
CA ASP A 302 8.04 22.66 -12.06
C ASP A 302 6.55 23.02 -12.21
N THR A 303 5.77 22.19 -12.92
CA THR A 303 4.32 22.41 -13.07
C THR A 303 3.61 21.99 -11.78
N GLU A 304 2.76 22.86 -11.24
CA GLU A 304 2.00 22.50 -10.06
C GLU A 304 0.67 21.82 -10.45
N PRO A 305 0.24 20.76 -9.74
CA PRO A 305 -1.02 20.06 -10.03
C PRO A 305 -2.24 20.99 -10.11
N ASN A 306 -2.21 22.10 -9.38
CA ASN A 306 -3.31 23.06 -9.32
C ASN A 306 -3.47 23.92 -10.57
N ASP A 307 -2.45 24.03 -11.43
CA ASP A 307 -2.48 24.90 -12.61
C ASP A 307 -3.51 24.43 -13.65
N THR A 308 -3.69 23.11 -13.78
CA THR A 308 -4.61 22.47 -14.75
C THR A 308 -5.62 21.53 -14.07
N TYR A 309 -5.86 21.72 -12.77
CA TYR A 309 -6.66 20.82 -11.93
C TYR A 309 -8.01 20.46 -12.55
N VAL A 310 -8.81 21.46 -12.92
CA VAL A 310 -10.17 21.25 -13.46
C VAL A 310 -10.12 20.54 -14.82
N GLU A 311 -9.17 20.92 -15.69
CA GLU A 311 -9.02 20.33 -17.02
C GLU A 311 -8.65 18.84 -16.94
N GLN A 312 -7.71 18.49 -16.05
CA GLN A 312 -7.32 17.11 -15.82
C GLN A 312 -8.46 16.26 -15.25
N LEU A 313 -9.24 16.80 -14.29
CA LEU A 313 -10.42 16.10 -13.76
C LEU A 313 -11.48 15.86 -14.84
N VAL A 314 -11.78 16.88 -15.65
CA VAL A 314 -12.75 16.75 -16.74
C VAL A 314 -12.27 15.73 -17.77
N SER A 315 -10.99 15.75 -18.13
CA SER A 315 -10.41 14.79 -19.08
C SER A 315 -10.44 13.35 -18.55
N SER A 316 -10.08 13.13 -17.29
CA SER A 316 -10.18 11.81 -16.65
C SER A 316 -11.63 11.32 -16.53
N ALA A 317 -12.56 12.19 -16.16
CA ALA A 317 -13.98 11.85 -16.10
C ALA A 317 -14.55 11.50 -17.49
N LYS A 318 -14.16 12.27 -18.52
CA LYS A 318 -14.52 11.98 -19.91
C LYS A 318 -14.00 10.62 -20.34
N ALA A 319 -12.74 10.29 -20.07
CA ALA A 319 -12.16 8.99 -20.40
C ALA A 319 -12.93 7.83 -19.74
N ALA A 320 -13.29 7.97 -18.46
CA ALA A 320 -14.09 6.99 -17.74
C ALA A 320 -15.50 6.80 -18.34
N VAL A 321 -16.17 7.91 -18.70
CA VAL A 321 -17.49 7.88 -19.37
C VAL A 321 -17.39 7.23 -20.74
N ASP A 322 -16.38 7.59 -21.53
CA ASP A 322 -16.18 7.06 -22.87
C ASP A 322 -15.95 5.55 -22.85
N TYR A 323 -15.15 5.07 -21.88
CA TYR A 323 -14.94 3.65 -21.65
C TYR A 323 -16.26 2.91 -21.40
N VAL A 324 -17.04 3.30 -20.38
CA VAL A 324 -18.26 2.57 -20.02
C VAL A 324 -19.37 2.65 -21.08
N VAL A 325 -19.36 3.70 -21.91
CA VAL A 325 -20.27 3.85 -23.05
C VAL A 325 -19.86 2.95 -24.21
N LYS A 326 -18.55 2.89 -24.51
CA LYS A 326 -18.00 2.00 -25.53
C LYS A 326 -18.28 0.53 -25.21
N GLU A 327 -18.16 0.15 -23.94
CA GLU A 327 -18.46 -1.21 -23.46
C GLU A 327 -19.97 -1.51 -23.38
N GLY A 328 -20.84 -0.54 -23.68
CA GLY A 328 -22.30 -0.72 -23.63
C GLY A 328 -22.88 -0.84 -22.22
N ILE A 329 -22.06 -0.64 -21.18
CA ILE A 329 -22.48 -0.77 -19.77
C ILE A 329 -23.35 0.41 -19.36
N ALA A 330 -23.04 1.61 -19.83
CA ALA A 330 -23.80 2.82 -19.57
C ALA A 330 -24.00 3.62 -20.87
N LYS A 331 -24.87 4.63 -20.83
CA LYS A 331 -25.09 5.54 -21.95
C LYS A 331 -24.99 6.99 -21.48
N ARG A 332 -24.51 7.88 -22.34
CA ARG A 332 -24.55 9.32 -22.04
C ARG A 332 -26.01 9.78 -21.97
N CYS A 333 -26.37 10.45 -20.90
CA CYS A 333 -27.62 11.19 -20.84
C CYS A 333 -27.48 12.43 -21.72
N VAL A 334 -28.17 12.48 -22.85
CA VAL A 334 -28.38 13.74 -23.54
C VAL A 334 -29.34 14.55 -22.66
N PRO A 335 -28.98 15.74 -22.16
CA PRO A 335 -29.95 16.57 -21.47
C PRO A 335 -31.05 16.90 -22.47
N ARG A 336 -32.24 16.29 -22.31
CA ARG A 336 -33.43 16.78 -22.98
C ARG A 336 -33.67 18.19 -22.45
N ARG A 337 -33.43 19.22 -23.27
CA ARG A 337 -34.00 20.55 -23.03
C ARG A 337 -35.51 20.39 -22.98
N ILE A 338 -36.08 20.28 -21.78
CA ILE A 338 -37.50 20.45 -21.55
C ILE A 338 -37.66 21.90 -21.12
N LEU A 339 -38.32 22.68 -21.98
CA LEU A 339 -38.75 24.03 -21.65
C LEU A 339 -39.51 23.98 -20.32
N SER A 340 -38.97 24.71 -19.33
CA SER A 340 -39.52 24.94 -17.98
C SER A 340 -39.63 23.73 -17.03
N LYS A 341 -38.78 23.78 -15.98
CA LYS A 341 -38.66 22.95 -14.76
C LYS A 341 -37.79 21.68 -14.86
N PRO A 342 -36.75 21.54 -14.01
CA PRO A 342 -35.93 20.34 -13.97
C PRO A 342 -36.69 19.22 -13.25
N VAL A 343 -37.10 18.20 -14.00
CA VAL A 343 -37.31 16.86 -13.46
C VAL A 343 -36.05 16.09 -13.83
N LEU A 344 -35.26 15.70 -12.83
CA LEU A 344 -34.14 14.78 -13.03
C LEU A 344 -34.69 13.50 -13.65
N ASP A 345 -34.22 13.15 -14.84
CA ASP A 345 -34.43 11.81 -15.39
C ASP A 345 -33.84 10.82 -14.37
N PRO A 346 -34.64 9.87 -13.83
CA PRO A 346 -34.15 8.92 -12.86
C PRO A 346 -33.05 8.00 -13.41
N ALA A 347 -32.73 8.05 -14.71
CA ALA A 347 -31.59 7.39 -15.34
C ALA A 347 -30.28 8.22 -15.34
N CYS A 348 -30.29 9.44 -14.81
CA CYS A 348 -29.13 10.32 -14.83
C CYS A 348 -28.07 10.01 -13.76
N PHE A 349 -26.82 10.21 -14.15
CA PHE A 349 -25.63 10.16 -13.32
C PHE A 349 -25.81 10.95 -12.02
N LEU A 350 -25.51 10.28 -10.90
CA LEU A 350 -25.20 10.93 -9.64
C LEU A 350 -23.69 10.82 -9.46
N CYS A 351 -22.99 11.90 -9.84
CA CYS A 351 -21.60 12.07 -9.46
C CYS A 351 -21.60 12.73 -8.08
N ARG A 352 -21.08 12.04 -7.06
CA ARG A 352 -20.76 12.66 -5.78
C ARG A 352 -19.24 12.79 -5.75
N VAL A 353 -18.77 14.03 -5.90
CA VAL A 353 -17.39 14.42 -5.64
C VAL A 353 -17.19 14.54 -4.14
#